data_AF-A0A961UAI8-F1
#
_entry.id   AF-A0A961UAI8-F1
#
_cell.length_a   1.000
_cell.length_b   1.000
_cell.length_c   1.000
_cell.angle_alpha   90.00
_cell.angle_beta   90.00
_cell.angle_gamma   90.00
#
_symmetry.space_group_name_H-M   'P 1'
#
loop_
_entity.id
_entity.type
_entity.pdbx_description
1 polymer ?
#
loop_
_entity_poly.entity_id
_entity_poly.type
_entity_poly.pdbx_seq_one_letter_code
_entity_poly.pdbx_strand_id
1 'polypeptide(L)'
;MAKHPALSVRSTRERFRRAGLAFTRTPVEIAADSLSADALARITSEPNLVVTELGAPAPEPPASAEERIAQISEAIPGLGEGGRTKDGKPKIAALEKLLGWKPAAEDIEAATAPQN
;
A
#
# COMPACT_ATOMS: atom_id res chain seq x y z
N MET A 1 20.90 -1.97 -12.34
CA MET A 1 21.16 -2.01 -10.89
C MET A 1 19.85 -1.67 -10.21
N ALA A 2 19.12 -2.67 -9.72
CA ALA A 2 17.84 -2.45 -9.06
C ALA A 2 18.11 -1.67 -7.76
N LYS A 3 17.61 -0.44 -7.67
CA LYS A 3 17.55 0.29 -6.40
C LYS A 3 16.49 -0.41 -5.55
N HIS A 4 16.91 -1.36 -4.73
CA HIS A 4 16.02 -1.99 -3.75
C HIS A 4 15.45 -0.91 -2.82
N PRO A 5 14.16 -0.97 -2.46
CA PRO A 5 13.50 0.09 -1.70
C PRO A 5 14.21 0.28 -0.35
N ALA A 6 14.36 1.54 0.05
CA ALA A 6 14.78 1.86 1.40
C ALA A 6 13.64 1.48 2.34
N LEU A 7 13.91 0.94 3.51
CA LEU A 7 12.93 0.69 4.55
C LEU A 7 13.04 1.82 5.56
N SER A 8 11.97 2.56 5.80
CA SER A 8 11.86 3.41 6.98
C SER A 8 11.43 2.55 8.15
N VAL A 9 12.28 2.42 9.16
CA VAL A 9 11.98 1.67 10.38
C VAL A 9 12.01 2.60 11.56
N ARG A 10 10.91 2.66 12.32
CA ARG A 10 10.86 3.35 13.62
C ARG A 10 10.37 2.41 14.70
N SER A 11 10.78 2.64 15.93
CA SER A 11 10.21 1.95 17.09
C SER A 11 9.07 2.75 17.70
N THR A 12 8.06 2.06 18.22
CA THR A 12 7.04 2.66 19.09
C THR A 12 7.61 3.01 20.47
N ARG A 13 8.75 2.40 20.85
CA ARG A 13 9.46 2.64 22.11
C ARG A 13 10.59 3.64 21.93
N GLU A 14 10.96 4.30 23.03
CA GLU A 14 12.00 5.35 23.01
C GLU A 14 13.38 4.81 22.59
N ARG A 15 13.71 3.59 23.02
CA ARG A 15 14.87 2.83 22.57
C ARG A 15 14.49 1.37 22.45
N PHE A 16 14.76 0.77 21.30
CA PHE A 16 14.53 -0.63 21.03
C PHE A 16 15.70 -1.20 20.23
N ARG A 17 16.10 -2.45 20.47
CA ARG A 17 17.16 -3.09 19.69
C ARG A 17 16.66 -4.41 19.10
N ARG A 18 16.89 -4.61 17.81
CA ARG A 18 16.53 -5.84 17.09
C ARG A 18 17.52 -6.08 15.96
N ALA A 19 17.87 -7.35 15.72
CA ALA A 19 18.82 -7.74 14.67
C ALA A 19 20.17 -6.97 14.71
N GLY A 20 20.65 -6.63 15.91
CA GLY A 20 21.89 -5.86 16.08
C GLY A 20 21.77 -4.35 15.84
N LEU A 21 20.59 -3.86 15.43
CA LEU A 21 20.31 -2.45 15.16
C LEU A 21 19.53 -1.81 16.31
N ALA A 22 19.78 -0.53 16.55
CA ALA A 22 19.06 0.28 17.53
C ALA A 22 18.06 1.19 16.83
N PHE A 23 16.79 1.03 17.19
CA PHE A 23 15.66 1.80 16.71
C PHE A 23 15.17 2.73 17.81
N THR A 24 14.77 3.93 17.43
CA THR A 24 14.14 4.90 18.33
C THR A 24 12.82 5.33 17.71
N ARG A 25 12.12 6.28 18.34
CA ARG A 25 10.91 6.89 17.77
C ARG A 25 11.19 7.65 16.47
N THR A 26 12.43 8.04 16.24
CA THR A 26 12.85 8.66 14.99
C THR A 26 12.98 7.58 13.92
N PRO A 27 12.30 7.73 12.76
CA PRO A 27 12.45 6.80 11.65
C PRO A 27 13.88 6.80 11.12
N VAL A 28 14.40 5.61 10.87
CA VAL A 28 15.72 5.37 10.29
C VAL A 28 15.53 4.69 8.95
N GLU A 29 16.19 5.22 7.93
CA GLU A 29 16.19 4.63 6.59
C GLU A 29 17.28 3.55 6.50
N ILE A 30 16.89 2.35 6.11
CA ILE A 30 17.77 1.20 5.99
C ILE A 30 17.60 0.62 4.60
N ALA A 31 18.69 0.44 3.85
CA ALA A 31 18.64 -0.30 2.60
C ALA A 31 18.27 -1.75 2.88
N ALA A 32 17.18 -2.26 2.29
CA ALA A 32 16.76 -3.65 2.46
C ALA A 32 17.88 -4.64 2.05
N ASP A 33 18.69 -4.28 1.07
CA ASP A 33 19.84 -5.06 0.58
C ASP A 33 20.97 -5.21 1.62
N SER A 34 21.11 -4.25 2.55
CA SER A 34 22.06 -4.36 3.67
C SER A 34 21.55 -5.24 4.81
N LEU A 35 20.29 -5.70 4.77
CA LEU A 35 19.73 -6.60 5.76
C LEU A 35 19.73 -8.03 5.23
N SER A 36 20.25 -8.97 6.02
CA SER A 36 20.02 -10.39 5.76
C SER A 36 18.52 -10.72 5.83
N ALA A 37 18.07 -11.72 5.07
CA ALA A 37 16.66 -12.15 5.06
C ALA A 37 16.11 -12.47 6.47
N ASP A 38 16.92 -13.07 7.35
CA ASP A 38 16.56 -13.30 8.77
C ASP A 38 16.39 -11.98 9.55
N ALA A 39 17.27 -11.00 9.32
CA ALA A 39 17.18 -9.69 9.98
C ALA A 39 15.94 -8.94 9.51
N LEU A 40 15.64 -8.97 8.22
CA LEU A 40 14.43 -8.37 7.64
C LEU A 40 13.17 -9.01 8.25
N ALA A 41 13.08 -10.34 8.26
CA ALA A 41 11.95 -11.07 8.84
C ALA A 41 11.75 -10.76 10.33
N ARG A 42 12.85 -10.61 11.09
CA ARG A 42 12.78 -10.23 12.51
C ARG A 42 12.34 -8.79 12.73
N ILE A 43 12.59 -7.89 11.79
CA ILE A 43 12.18 -6.48 11.87
C ILE A 43 10.71 -6.34 11.47
N THR A 44 10.28 -7.00 10.39
CA THR A 44 8.90 -6.95 9.90
C THR A 44 7.92 -7.70 10.79
N SER A 45 8.37 -8.78 11.45
CA SER A 45 7.54 -9.54 12.40
C SER A 45 7.47 -8.91 13.79
N GLU A 46 8.20 -7.83 14.08
CA GLU A 46 8.27 -7.25 15.43
C GLU A 46 7.15 -6.23 15.67
N PRO A 47 6.22 -6.46 16.62
CA PRO A 47 5.09 -5.56 16.85
C PRO A 47 5.48 -4.19 17.45
N ASN A 48 6.71 -4.07 17.97
CA ASN A 48 7.23 -2.81 18.50
C ASN A 48 7.98 -1.96 17.46
N LEU A 49 8.03 -2.43 16.21
CA LEU A 49 8.63 -1.73 15.08
C LEU A 49 7.55 -1.44 14.04
N VAL A 50 7.61 -0.23 13.48
CA VAL A 50 6.81 0.18 12.33
C VAL A 50 7.76 0.28 11.16
N VAL A 51 7.59 -0.63 10.20
CA VAL A 51 8.37 -0.71 8.97
C VAL A 51 7.53 -0.13 7.85
N THR A 52 8.11 0.74 7.04
CA THR A 52 7.48 1.35 5.88
C THR A 52 8.44 1.26 4.71
N GLU A 53 8.00 0.67 3.61
CA GLU A 53 8.82 0.57 2.40
C GLU A 53 8.86 1.92 1.69
N LEU A 54 9.97 2.64 1.80
CA LEU A 54 10.23 3.88 1.08
C LEU A 54 10.55 3.53 -0.38
N GLY A 55 9.61 3.88 -1.25
CA GLY A 55 9.69 3.56 -2.67
C GLY A 55 8.95 2.29 -3.05
N ALA A 56 8.02 1.79 -2.22
CA ALA A 56 6.98 0.92 -2.75
C ALA A 56 6.36 1.66 -3.95
N PRO A 57 6.44 1.11 -5.17
CA PRO A 57 5.67 1.67 -6.26
C PRO A 57 4.21 1.71 -5.79
N ALA A 58 3.47 2.73 -6.22
CA ALA A 58 2.02 2.68 -6.21
C ALA A 58 1.61 1.24 -6.58
N PRO A 59 0.78 0.56 -5.76
CA PRO A 59 0.46 -0.85 -5.97
C PRO A 59 0.12 -1.03 -7.45
N GLU A 60 0.89 -1.88 -8.13
CA GLU A 60 0.68 -2.08 -9.56
C GLU A 60 -0.75 -2.58 -9.76
N PRO A 61 -1.46 -2.09 -10.80
CA PRO A 61 -2.79 -2.59 -11.08
C PRO A 61 -2.70 -4.11 -11.29
N PRO A 62 -3.63 -4.90 -10.73
CA PRO A 62 -3.59 -6.34 -10.93
C PRO A 62 -3.66 -6.67 -12.44
N ALA A 63 -2.94 -7.71 -12.83
CA ALA A 63 -2.75 -8.08 -14.24
C ALA A 63 -4.07 -8.43 -14.93
N SER A 64 -5.01 -9.03 -14.18
CA SER A 64 -6.30 -9.45 -14.69
C SER A 64 -7.35 -8.34 -14.56
N ALA A 65 -8.15 -8.14 -15.61
CA ALA A 65 -9.29 -7.22 -15.55
C ALA A 65 -10.27 -7.61 -14.42
N GLU A 66 -10.52 -8.89 -14.21
CA GLU A 66 -11.40 -9.40 -13.14
C GLU A 66 -10.94 -8.97 -11.74
N GLU A 67 -9.63 -9.05 -11.47
CA GLU A 67 -9.05 -8.63 -10.20
C GLU A 67 -9.10 -7.09 -10.03
N ARG A 68 -8.91 -6.34 -11.12
CA ARG A 68 -9.09 -4.88 -11.13
C ARG A 68 -10.52 -4.52 -10.76
N ILE A 69 -11.48 -5.16 -11.42
CA ILE A 69 -12.92 -4.97 -11.20
C ILE A 69 -13.29 -5.31 -9.74
N ALA A 70 -12.80 -6.43 -9.20
CA ALA A 70 -13.04 -6.84 -7.82
C ALA A 70 -12.52 -5.82 -6.81
N GLN A 71 -11.27 -5.36 -6.96
CA GLN A 71 -10.71 -4.32 -6.08
C GLN A 71 -11.46 -2.99 -6.17
N ILE A 72 -11.86 -2.58 -7.38
CA ILE A 72 -12.67 -1.38 -7.56
C ILE A 72 -14.01 -1.54 -6.85
N SER A 73 -14.69 -2.68 -7.02
CA SER A 73 -15.99 -2.95 -6.40
C SER A 73 -15.91 -2.93 -4.88
N GLU A 74 -14.84 -3.47 -4.30
CA GLU A 74 -14.58 -3.44 -2.85
C GLU A 74 -14.23 -2.03 -2.34
N ALA A 75 -13.60 -1.19 -3.17
CA ALA A 75 -13.28 0.20 -2.84
C ALA A 75 -14.49 1.15 -2.96
N ILE A 76 -15.47 0.84 -3.82
CA ILE A 76 -16.68 1.66 -4.02
C ILE A 76 -17.42 1.97 -2.72
N PRO A 77 -17.73 1.04 -1.80
CA PRO A 77 -18.44 1.34 -0.55
C PRO A 77 -17.63 2.27 0.37
N GLY A 78 -16.29 2.23 0.31
CA GLY A 78 -15.40 3.11 1.07
C GLY A 78 -15.35 4.55 0.55
N LEU A 79 -15.90 4.83 -0.63
CA LEU A 79 -16.01 6.20 -1.13
C LEU A 79 -17.07 6.97 -0.33
N GLY A 80 -16.64 8.00 0.41
CA GLY A 80 -17.55 8.97 1.02
C GLY A 80 -18.30 9.82 -0.02
N GLU A 81 -19.13 10.75 0.43
CA GLU A 81 -19.94 11.64 -0.45
C GLU A 81 -19.10 12.37 -1.52
N GLY A 82 -17.87 12.77 -1.19
CA GLY A 82 -16.97 13.44 -2.13
C GLY A 82 -16.41 12.54 -3.25
N GLY A 83 -16.45 11.22 -3.04
CA GLY A 83 -15.86 10.21 -3.93
C GLY A 83 -16.75 9.75 -5.08
N ARG A 84 -18.02 10.15 -5.11
CA ARG A 84 -18.98 9.81 -6.16
C ARG A 84 -19.33 11.01 -7.03
N THR A 85 -19.72 10.75 -8.27
CA THR A 85 -20.27 11.71 -9.21
C THR A 85 -21.75 11.97 -8.90
N LYS A 86 -22.35 13.00 -9.51
CA LYS A 86 -23.79 13.29 -9.36
C LYS A 86 -24.70 12.13 -9.82
N ASP A 87 -24.19 11.29 -10.70
CA ASP A 87 -24.86 10.09 -11.23
C ASP A 87 -24.74 8.88 -10.28
N GLY A 88 -24.10 9.03 -9.12
CA GLY A 88 -23.84 7.94 -8.19
C GLY A 88 -22.62 7.07 -8.54
N LYS A 89 -22.03 7.25 -9.73
CA LYS A 89 -20.83 6.51 -10.17
C LYS A 89 -19.58 6.96 -9.39
N PRO A 90 -18.66 6.05 -9.04
CA PRO A 90 -17.40 6.39 -8.38
C PRO A 90 -16.49 7.25 -9.29
N LYS A 91 -15.80 8.24 -8.73
CA LYS A 91 -14.84 9.07 -9.49
C LYS A 91 -13.49 8.34 -9.62
N ILE A 92 -12.91 8.35 -10.82
CA ILE A 92 -11.56 7.79 -11.07
C ILE A 92 -10.53 8.36 -10.09
N ALA A 93 -10.51 9.68 -9.88
CA ALA A 93 -9.58 10.32 -8.94
C ALA A 93 -9.78 9.89 -7.48
N ALA A 94 -11.00 9.51 -7.09
CA ALA A 94 -11.28 9.05 -5.74
C ALA A 94 -10.87 7.58 -5.55
N LEU A 95 -11.09 6.75 -6.58
CA LEU A 95 -10.59 5.37 -6.63
C LEU A 95 -9.07 5.33 -6.69
N GLU A 96 -8.43 6.18 -7.50
CA GLU A 96 -6.98 6.30 -7.58
C GLU A 96 -6.36 6.65 -6.22
N LYS A 97 -7.02 7.54 -5.47
CA LYS A 97 -6.58 7.90 -4.12
C LYS A 97 -6.73 6.75 -3.10
N LEU A 98 -7.71 5.87 -3.29
CA LEU A 98 -7.94 4.71 -2.41
C LEU A 98 -7.05 3.51 -2.78
N LEU A 99 -6.99 3.20 -4.08
CA LEU A 99 -6.33 2.02 -4.64
C LEU A 99 -4.84 2.25 -4.88
N GLY A 100 -4.40 3.50 -5.00
CA GLY A 100 -3.01 3.87 -5.29
C GLY A 100 -2.62 3.75 -6.77
N TRP A 101 -3.48 3.18 -7.63
CA TRP A 101 -3.31 3.13 -9.09
C TRP A 101 -4.54 3.72 -9.80
N LYS A 102 -4.38 4.13 -11.05
CA LYS A 102 -5.45 4.74 -11.84
C LYS A 102 -6.30 3.67 -12.56
N PRO A 103 -7.52 3.37 -12.10
CA PRO A 103 -8.38 2.41 -12.80
C PRO A 103 -8.85 2.92 -14.15
N ALA A 104 -9.01 2.00 -15.10
CA ALA A 104 -9.59 2.30 -16.41
C ALA A 104 -11.10 2.48 -16.26
N ALA A 105 -11.70 3.32 -17.12
CA ALA A 105 -13.14 3.55 -17.11
C ALA A 105 -13.95 2.26 -17.32
N GLU A 106 -13.44 1.36 -18.16
CA GLU A 106 -14.04 0.05 -18.45
C GLU A 106 -14.12 -0.84 -17.20
N ASP A 107 -13.05 -0.89 -16.40
CA ASP A 107 -13.03 -1.69 -15.15
C ASP A 107 -14.01 -1.12 -14.12
N ILE A 108 -14.15 0.21 -14.08
CA ILE A 108 -15.08 0.88 -13.16
C ILE A 108 -16.52 0.62 -13.57
N GLU A 109 -16.83 0.73 -14.87
CA GLU A 109 -18.17 0.41 -15.37
C GLU A 109 -18.51 -1.04 -15.09
N ALA A 110 -17.59 -1.98 -15.36
CA ALA A 110 -17.78 -3.39 -15.04
C ALA A 110 -17.93 -3.65 -13.53
N ALA A 111 -17.25 -2.90 -12.67
CA ALA A 111 -17.40 -2.99 -11.21
C ALA A 111 -18.74 -2.46 -10.69
N THR A 112 -19.35 -1.52 -11.43
CA THR A 112 -20.66 -0.93 -11.10
C THR A 112 -21.84 -1.59 -11.82
N ALA A 113 -21.58 -2.39 -12.85
CA ALA A 113 -22.62 -3.07 -13.61
C ALA A 113 -23.29 -4.15 -12.73
N PRO A 114 -24.63 -4.30 -12.79
CA PRO A 114 -25.28 -5.41 -12.13
C PRO A 114 -24.79 -6.72 -12.77
N GLN A 115 -24.16 -7.59 -11.96
CA GLN A 115 -23.88 -8.96 -12.40
C GLN A 115 -25.23 -9.67 -12.54
N ASN A 116 -25.66 -9.84 -13.79
CA ASN A 116 -26.95 -10.42 -14.15
C ASN A 116 -26.86 -11.94 -14.28
#